data_AF-A0A6F9CCA9-F1
#
_entry.id   AF-A0A6F9CCA9-F1
#
_cell.length_a   1.000
_cell.length_b   1.000
_cell.length_c   1.000
_cell.angle_alpha   90.00
_cell.angle_beta   90.00
_cell.angle_gamma   90.00
#
_symmetry.space_group_name_H-M   'P 1'
#
loop_
_entity.id
_entity.type
_entity.pdbx_description
1 polymer ?
#
loop_
_entity_poly.entity_id
_entity_poly.type
_entity_poly.pdbx_seq_one_letter_code
_entity_poly.pdbx_strand_id
1 'polypeptide(L)'
;EEDVDFLAKFSRLVNGMGQSLALSWTKLAKGGDVKDATETLRALEAKVPLLLQLLVHEDDDISANVVGFCYDYLHILKQGSEWQGTMRQVGRGGQEAVEEYWESDKVERTVHAN
;
A
#
# COMPACT_ATOMS: atom_id res chain seq x y z
N GLU A 1 4.52 29.41 6.83
CA GLU A 1 3.05 29.40 6.70
C GLU A 1 2.62 28.76 5.38
N GLU A 2 3.07 29.24 4.21
CA GLU A 2 2.69 28.64 2.91
C GLU A 2 3.02 27.13 2.77
N ASP A 3 4.15 26.68 3.32
CA ASP A 3 4.52 25.26 3.30
C ASP A 3 3.57 24.39 4.11
N VAL A 4 3.03 24.91 5.22
CA VAL A 4 2.08 24.19 6.09
C VAL A 4 0.73 24.06 5.39
N ASP A 5 0.24 25.13 4.75
CA ASP A 5 -0.99 25.09 3.94
C ASP A 5 -0.89 24.13 2.76
N PHE A 6 0.28 24.11 2.09
CA PHE A 6 0.56 23.13 1.05
C PHE A 6 0.57 21.71 1.61
N LEU A 7 1.30 21.45 2.70
CA LEU A 7 1.39 20.14 3.33
C LEU A 7 0.04 19.66 3.86
N ALA A 8 -0.83 20.55 4.35
CA ALA A 8 -2.19 20.20 4.75
C ALA A 8 -3.04 19.74 3.55
N LYS A 9 -2.91 20.39 2.39
CA LYS A 9 -3.60 19.96 1.16
C LYS A 9 -2.98 18.67 0.60
N PHE A 10 -1.66 18.58 0.59
CA PHE A 10 -0.91 17.45 0.09
C PHE A 10 -1.14 16.19 0.92
N SER A 11 -1.14 16.30 2.25
CA SER A 11 -1.42 15.18 3.16
C SER A 11 -2.82 14.62 2.98
N ARG A 12 -3.84 15.47 2.82
CA ARG A 12 -5.21 15.03 2.47
C ARG A 12 -5.27 14.32 1.12
N LEU A 13 -4.51 14.81 0.12
CA LEU A 13 -4.43 14.16 -1.19
C LEU A 13 -3.80 12.77 -1.08
N VAL A 14 -2.64 12.66 -0.42
CA VAL A 14 -1.95 11.38 -0.21
C VAL A 14 -2.85 10.40 0.54
N ASN A 15 -3.55 10.88 1.58
CA ASN A 15 -4.52 10.07 2.32
C ASN A 15 -5.63 9.55 1.39
N GLY A 16 -6.29 10.43 0.63
CA GLY A 16 -7.36 10.04 -0.28
C GLY A 16 -6.92 9.03 -1.35
N MET A 17 -5.72 9.20 -1.92
CA MET A 17 -5.13 8.26 -2.86
C MET A 17 -4.88 6.89 -2.21
N GLY A 18 -4.25 6.88 -1.04
CA GLY A 18 -3.94 5.66 -0.30
C GLY A 18 -5.19 4.87 0.08
N GLN A 19 -6.22 5.54 0.61
CA GLN A 19 -7.49 4.90 0.97
C GLN A 19 -8.25 4.38 -0.27
N SER A 20 -8.20 5.09 -1.39
CA SER A 20 -8.82 4.63 -2.64
C SER A 20 -8.15 3.37 -3.18
N LEU A 21 -6.83 3.31 -3.16
CA LEU A 21 -6.05 2.13 -3.54
C LEU A 21 -6.32 0.97 -2.56
N ALA A 22 -6.42 1.24 -1.26
CA ALA A 22 -6.69 0.22 -0.25
C ALA A 22 -8.06 -0.44 -0.46
N LEU A 23 -9.07 0.38 -0.75
CA LEU A 23 -10.42 -0.08 -1.07
C LEU A 23 -10.46 -0.87 -2.39
N SER A 24 -9.72 -0.44 -3.41
CA SER A 24 -9.59 -1.17 -4.68
C SER A 24 -8.96 -2.55 -4.46
N TRP A 25 -7.82 -2.60 -3.75
CA TRP A 25 -7.13 -3.84 -3.41
C TRP A 25 -8.05 -4.82 -2.69
N THR A 26 -8.77 -4.35 -1.67
CA THR A 26 -9.69 -5.18 -0.89
C THR A 26 -10.77 -5.83 -1.77
N LYS A 27 -11.29 -5.10 -2.76
CA LYS A 27 -12.30 -5.62 -3.68
C LYS A 27 -11.71 -6.63 -4.66
N LEU A 28 -10.56 -6.33 -5.25
CA LEU A 28 -9.88 -7.21 -6.21
C LEU A 28 -9.42 -8.51 -5.54
N ALA A 29 -8.81 -8.40 -4.35
CA ALA A 29 -8.36 -9.54 -3.55
C ALA A 29 -9.51 -10.48 -3.18
N LYS A 30 -10.68 -9.94 -2.81
CA LYS A 30 -11.90 -10.73 -2.53
C LYS A 30 -12.56 -11.28 -3.79
N GLY A 31 -12.45 -10.56 -4.91
CA GLY A 31 -12.96 -10.99 -6.22
C GLY A 31 -12.11 -12.08 -6.88
N GLY A 32 -10.91 -12.36 -6.36
CA GLY A 32 -9.98 -13.33 -6.93
C GLY A 32 -9.19 -12.81 -8.12
N ASP A 33 -9.24 -11.51 -8.40
CA ASP A 33 -8.44 -10.89 -9.46
C ASP A 33 -7.02 -10.64 -8.96
N VAL A 34 -6.20 -11.69 -9.06
CA VAL A 34 -4.87 -11.75 -8.47
C VAL A 34 -3.94 -10.71 -9.08
N LYS A 35 -4.00 -10.55 -10.41
CA LYS A 35 -3.09 -9.65 -11.14
C LYS A 35 -3.37 -8.21 -10.77
N ASP A 36 -4.62 -7.77 -10.89
CA ASP A 36 -4.99 -6.38 -10.62
C ASP A 36 -4.87 -6.07 -9.12
N ALA A 37 -5.16 -7.04 -8.23
CA ALA A 37 -4.90 -6.89 -6.80
C ALA A 37 -3.40 -6.67 -6.54
N THR A 38 -2.53 -7.44 -7.19
CA THR A 38 -1.08 -7.33 -7.02
C THR A 38 -0.55 -5.98 -7.53
N GLU A 39 -0.97 -5.54 -8.71
CA GLU A 39 -0.61 -4.22 -9.26
C GLU A 39 -1.11 -3.07 -8.36
N THR A 40 -2.34 -3.19 -7.85
CA THR A 40 -2.91 -2.22 -6.91
C THR A 40 -2.12 -2.16 -5.61
N LEU A 41 -1.67 -3.31 -5.09
CA LEU A 41 -0.84 -3.37 -3.89
C LEU A 41 0.49 -2.64 -4.10
N ARG A 42 1.17 -2.85 -5.23
CA ARG A 42 2.41 -2.12 -5.58
C ARG A 42 2.19 -0.62 -5.61
N ALA A 43 1.11 -0.17 -6.26
CA ALA A 43 0.79 1.25 -6.33
C ALA A 43 0.51 1.86 -4.95
N LEU A 44 -0.10 1.09 -4.05
CA LEU A 44 -0.33 1.47 -2.66
C LEU A 44 0.98 1.54 -1.86
N GLU A 45 1.84 0.54 -1.98
CA GLU A 45 3.14 0.48 -1.30
C GLU A 45 4.08 1.61 -1.74
N ALA A 46 4.02 2.03 -3.01
CA ALA A 46 4.75 3.19 -3.51
C ALA A 46 4.37 4.52 -2.81
N LYS A 47 3.24 4.55 -2.08
CA LYS A 47 2.81 5.72 -1.27
C LYS A 47 3.18 5.63 0.20
N VAL A 48 3.64 4.47 0.68
CA VAL A 48 4.03 4.26 2.08
C VAL A 48 5.17 5.17 2.53
N PRO A 49 6.21 5.45 1.73
CA PRO A 49 7.25 6.40 2.15
C PRO A 49 6.70 7.80 2.43
N LEU A 50 5.80 8.30 1.58
CA LEU A 50 5.14 9.61 1.77
C LEU A 50 4.20 9.59 2.97
N LEU A 51 3.44 8.51 3.16
CA LEU A 51 2.61 8.31 4.35
C LEU A 51 3.45 8.43 5.62
N LEU A 52 4.58 7.71 5.70
CA LEU A 52 5.44 7.72 6.88
C LEU A 52 6.06 9.10 7.13
N GLN A 53 6.51 9.80 6.08
CA GLN A 53 7.03 11.17 6.20
C GLN A 53 5.98 12.14 6.75
N LEU A 54 4.73 12.05 6.26
CA LEU A 54 3.65 12.91 6.73
C LEU A 54 3.16 12.54 8.13
N LEU A 55 3.19 11.25 8.48
CA LEU A 55 2.73 10.74 9.77
C LEU A 55 3.65 11.18 10.92
N VAL A 56 4.96 11.32 10.68
CA VAL A 56 5.94 11.76 11.70
C VAL A 56 6.15 13.28 11.71
N HIS A 57 5.33 14.03 10.99
CA HIS A 57 5.41 15.48 10.93
C HIS A 57 5.07 16.11 12.30
N GLU A 58 5.76 17.18 12.68
CA GLU A 58 5.63 17.83 14.00
C GLU A 58 4.30 18.56 14.20
N ASP A 59 3.65 18.92 13.10
CA ASP A 59 2.32 19.53 13.09
C ASP A 59 1.24 18.43 13.15
N ASP A 60 0.49 18.40 14.25
CA ASP A 60 -0.56 17.43 14.54
C ASP A 60 -1.68 17.44 13.49
N ASP A 61 -2.00 18.58 12.86
CA ASP A 61 -3.03 18.64 11.82
C ASP A 61 -2.56 17.93 10.55
N ILE A 62 -1.27 18.01 10.22
CA ILE A 62 -0.68 17.32 9.07
C ILE A 62 -0.61 15.81 9.32
N SER A 63 -0.10 15.39 10.48
CA SER A 63 0.01 13.96 10.81
C SER A 63 -1.36 13.30 10.94
N ALA A 64 -2.36 13.99 11.49
CA ALA A 64 -3.73 13.52 11.59
C ALA A 64 -4.39 13.27 10.22
N ASN A 65 -4.06 14.06 9.19
CA ASN A 65 -4.66 13.92 7.85
C ASN A 65 -4.38 12.56 7.19
N VAL A 66 -3.32 11.84 7.58
CA VAL A 66 -2.91 10.56 6.96
C VAL A 66 -3.20 9.33 7.81
N VAL A 67 -3.80 9.49 9.00
CA VAL A 67 -4.11 8.37 9.91
C VAL A 67 -5.07 7.37 9.27
N GLY A 68 -6.03 7.83 8.47
CA GLY A 68 -6.97 6.96 7.75
C GLY A 68 -6.24 5.98 6.82
N PHE A 69 -5.35 6.50 5.97
CA PHE A 69 -4.52 5.67 5.11
C PHE A 69 -3.58 4.75 5.90
N CYS A 70 -2.98 5.24 7.00
CA CYS A 70 -2.15 4.39 7.87
C CYS A 70 -2.91 3.17 8.40
N TYR A 71 -4.12 3.39 8.92
CA TYR A 71 -4.98 2.34 9.43
C TYR A 71 -5.34 1.33 8.34
N ASP A 72 -5.77 1.82 7.18
CA ASP A 72 -6.16 0.96 6.05
C ASP A 72 -4.97 0.13 5.54
N TYR A 73 -3.77 0.70 5.47
CA TYR A 73 -2.58 -0.04 5.07
C TYR A 73 -2.20 -1.14 6.07
N LEU A 74 -2.20 -0.84 7.38
CA LEU A 74 -1.97 -1.85 8.41
C LEU A 74 -3.01 -2.98 8.35
N HIS A 75 -4.26 -2.62 8.05
CA HIS A 75 -5.32 -3.59 7.86
C HIS A 75 -5.06 -4.50 6.65
N ILE A 76 -4.60 -3.94 5.53
CA ILE A 76 -4.18 -4.69 4.35
C ILE A 76 -3.00 -5.59 4.64
N LEU A 77 -1.97 -5.13 5.35
CA LEU A 77 -0.82 -5.99 5.71
C LEU A 77 -1.27 -7.21 6.53
N LYS A 78 -2.20 -6.99 7.47
CA LYS A 78 -2.82 -8.07 8.23
C LYS A 78 -3.58 -9.04 7.32
N GLN A 79 -4.48 -8.52 6.48
CA GLN A 79 -5.27 -9.35 5.55
C GLN A 79 -4.41 -10.05 4.48
N GLY A 80 -3.38 -9.39 3.98
CA GLY A 80 -2.47 -9.87 2.95
C GLY A 80 -1.72 -11.12 3.42
N SER A 81 -1.36 -11.19 4.70
CA SER A 81 -0.79 -12.40 5.29
C SER A 81 -1.75 -13.61 5.22
N GLU A 82 -3.04 -13.38 5.43
CA GLU A 82 -4.10 -14.39 5.34
C GLU A 82 -4.41 -14.76 3.88
N TRP A 83 -4.43 -13.75 2.99
CA TRP A 83 -4.65 -13.91 1.55
C TRP A 83 -3.52 -14.72 0.90
N GLN A 84 -2.27 -14.48 1.28
CA GLN A 84 -1.12 -15.31 0.85
C GLN A 84 -1.27 -16.76 1.30
N GLY A 85 -1.71 -16.99 2.53
CA GLY A 85 -2.00 -18.33 3.04
C GLY A 85 -3.09 -19.05 2.23
N THR A 86 -4.14 -18.31 1.89
CA THR A 86 -5.25 -18.79 1.05
C THR A 86 -4.77 -19.11 -0.36
N MET A 87 -3.97 -18.24 -0.98
CA MET A 87 -3.46 -18.44 -2.34
C MET A 87 -2.46 -19.58 -2.48
N ARG A 88 -1.65 -19.86 -1.45
CA ARG A 88 -0.80 -21.06 -1.43
C ARG A 88 -1.61 -22.35 -1.51
N GLN A 89 -2.90 -22.32 -1.17
CA GLN A 89 -3.80 -23.47 -1.30
C GLN A 89 -4.50 -23.51 -2.68
N VAL A 90 -4.47 -22.42 -3.45
CA VAL A 90 -5.14 -22.28 -4.76
C VAL A 90 -4.15 -22.53 -5.91
N GLY A 91 -3.79 -23.79 -6.16
CA GLY A 91 -3.19 -24.29 -7.42
C GLY A 91 -1.95 -23.55 -8.00
N ARG A 92 -1.52 -23.95 -9.21
CA ARG A 92 -0.31 -23.39 -9.87
C ARG A 92 -0.41 -21.89 -10.19
N GLY A 93 -1.58 -21.41 -10.62
CA GLY A 93 -1.74 -20.01 -11.05
C GLY A 93 -1.65 -18.99 -9.91
N GLY A 94 -2.07 -19.37 -8.69
CA GLY A 94 -1.89 -18.51 -7.51
C GLY A 94 -0.44 -18.47 -7.02
N GLN A 95 0.33 -19.54 -7.22
CA GLN A 95 1.74 -19.60 -6.87
C GLN A 95 2.60 -18.72 -7.80
N GLU A 96 2.36 -18.76 -9.12
CA GLU A 96 3.12 -17.97 -10.11
C GLU A 96 3.00 -16.46 -9.85
N ALA A 97 1.79 -15.95 -9.56
CA ALA A 97 1.60 -14.52 -9.29
C ALA A 97 2.26 -14.05 -7.97
N VAL A 98 2.25 -14.90 -6.93
CA VAL A 98 2.91 -14.60 -5.66
C VAL A 98 4.43 -14.66 -5.79
N GLU A 99 4.96 -15.61 -6.55
CA GLU A 99 6.40 -15.69 -6.86
C GLU A 99 6.85 -14.49 -7.69
N GLU A 100 6.13 -14.11 -8.75
CA GLU A 100 6.44 -12.94 -9.57
C GLU A 100 6.48 -11.64 -8.75
N TYR A 101 5.55 -11.48 -7.80
CA TYR A 101 5.55 -10.34 -6.88
C TYR A 101 6.83 -10.27 -6.06
N TRP A 102 7.18 -11.38 -5.40
CA TRP A 102 8.31 -11.44 -4.48
C TRP A 102 9.67 -11.44 -5.19
N GLU A 103 9.74 -12.00 -6.41
CA GLU A 103 10.92 -11.88 -7.26
C GLU A 103 11.14 -10.44 -7.71
N SER A 104 10.07 -9.73 -8.09
CA SER A 104 10.16 -8.32 -8.46
C SER A 104 10.62 -7.44 -7.27
N ASP A 105 10.06 -7.67 -6.08
CA ASP A 105 10.42 -6.95 -4.85
C ASP A 105 11.88 -7.24 -4.43
N LYS A 106 12.37 -8.48 -4.59
CA LYS A 106 13.80 -8.80 -4.39
C LYS A 106 14.71 -8.05 -5.35
N VAL A 107 14.33 -7.94 -6.62
CA VAL A 107 15.11 -7.23 -7.64
C VAL A 107 15.16 -5.74 -7.31
N GLU A 108 14.03 -5.10 -7.03
CA GLU A 108 13.98 -3.66 -6.66
C GLU A 108 14.83 -3.35 -5.41
N ARG A 109 14.78 -4.19 -4.38
CA ARG A 109 15.61 -4.03 -3.18
C ARG A 109 17.10 -4.20 -3.44
N THR A 110 17.49 -5.00 -4.44
CA THR A 110 18.89 -5.19 -4.82
C THR A 110 19.42 -4.00 -5.63
N VAL A 111 18.57 -3.38 -6.44
CA VAL A 111 18.93 -2.21 -7.27
C VAL A 111 19.12 -0.95 -6.42
N HIS A 112 18.35 -0.79 -5.35
CA HIS A 112 18.46 0.36 -4.43
C HIS A 112 19.51 0.21 -3.31
N ALA A 113 20.20 -0.93 -3.23
CA ALA A 113 21.24 -1.19 -2.23
C ALA A 113 22.68 -0.96 -2.75
N ASN A 114 22.85 -0.54 -4.02
CA ASN A 114 24.14 -0.22 -4.64
C ASN A 114 24.32 1.29 -4.87
#